data_AF-A0A6J7H8I9-F1
#
_entry.id   AF-A0A6J7H8I9-F1
#
_cell.length_a   1.000
_cell.length_b   1.000
_cell.length_c   1.000
_cell.angle_alpha   90.00
_cell.angle_beta   90.00
_cell.angle_gamma   90.00
#
_symmetry.space_group_name_H-M   'P 1'
#
loop_
_entity.id
_entity.type
_entity.pdbx_description
1 polymer ?
#
loop_
_entity_poly.entity_id
_entity_poly.type
_entity_poly.pdbx_seq_one_letter_code
_entity_poly.pdbx_strand_id
1 'polypeptide(L)'
;MISDAEVDDHLSGHFGQPTKSATFTWGAREVHVRHWDSGRTGEGVDLYVTVGARMARSGLHATEFFIGLTPGQDAVAGPLAALWHYQDKHNVTRDHGHTVPVEEPLWPGTALNTMLVVRQADSVLPALAAGRQHI
;
A
#
# COMPACT_ATOMS: atom_id res chain seq x y z
N MET A 1 11.25 -4.05 -15.31
CA MET A 1 9.97 -3.99 -14.58
C MET A 1 10.34 -4.08 -13.12
N ILE A 2 9.95 -3.12 -12.28
CA ILE A 2 10.24 -3.15 -10.84
C ILE A 2 9.51 -4.36 -10.24
N SER A 3 10.24 -5.22 -9.55
CA SER A 3 9.78 -6.41 -8.83
C SER A 3 9.27 -6.08 -7.41
N ASP A 4 8.51 -6.99 -6.79
CA ASP A 4 8.07 -6.84 -5.40
C ASP A 4 9.27 -6.80 -4.44
N ALA A 5 10.33 -7.53 -4.74
CA ALA A 5 11.58 -7.50 -3.99
C ALA A 5 12.26 -6.11 -4.06
N GLU A 6 12.30 -5.47 -5.23
CA GLU A 6 12.84 -4.11 -5.37
C GLU A 6 12.01 -3.08 -4.57
N VAL A 7 10.69 -3.27 -4.48
CA VAL A 7 9.83 -2.43 -3.63
C VAL A 7 10.15 -2.68 -2.15
N ASP A 8 10.23 -3.94 -1.72
CA ASP A 8 10.57 -4.30 -0.34
C ASP A 8 11.95 -3.76 0.08
N ASP A 9 12.95 -3.85 -0.79
CA ASP A 9 14.29 -3.32 -0.57
C ASP A 9 14.27 -1.79 -0.46
N HIS A 10 13.50 -1.11 -1.32
CA HIS A 10 13.33 0.35 -1.26
C HIS A 10 12.69 0.79 0.05
N LEU A 11 11.61 0.13 0.47
CA LEU A 11 10.94 0.42 1.74
C LEU A 11 11.86 0.14 2.94
N SER A 12 12.57 -0.99 2.90
CA SER A 12 13.49 -1.39 3.97
C SER A 12 14.71 -0.48 4.05
N GLY A 13 15.20 0.05 2.92
CA GLY A 13 16.27 1.03 2.87
C GLY A 13 15.85 2.38 3.45
N HIS A 14 14.56 2.73 3.37
CA HIS A 14 14.04 4.00 3.87
C HIS A 14 13.64 3.96 5.34
N PHE A 15 12.93 2.91 5.78
CA PHE A 15 12.36 2.80 7.13
C PHE A 15 12.98 1.70 8.00
N GLY A 16 13.99 0.99 7.49
CA GLY A 16 14.50 -0.23 8.11
C GLY A 16 13.53 -1.40 7.95
N GLN A 17 13.81 -2.52 8.62
CA GLN A 17 12.96 -3.71 8.56
C GLN A 17 11.56 -3.43 9.14
N PRO A 18 10.49 -3.96 8.53
CA PRO A 18 9.13 -3.82 9.05
C PRO A 18 9.00 -4.54 10.40
N THR A 19 8.20 -3.97 11.31
CA THR A 19 7.87 -4.62 12.59
C THR A 19 6.97 -5.84 12.36
N LYS A 20 6.01 -5.72 11.44
CA LYS A 20 5.07 -6.80 11.10
C LYS A 20 4.88 -6.92 9.59
N SER A 21 4.40 -8.07 9.18
CA SER A 21 4.01 -8.33 7.80
C SER A 21 2.79 -9.23 7.76
N ALA A 22 1.90 -8.96 6.81
CA ALA A 22 0.79 -9.82 6.47
C ALA A 22 0.81 -10.12 4.97
N THR A 23 0.40 -11.32 4.58
CA THR A 23 0.30 -11.74 3.18
C THR A 23 -1.15 -12.11 2.89
N PHE A 24 -1.67 -11.61 1.77
CA PHE A 24 -3.02 -11.87 1.31
C PHE A 24 -2.97 -12.42 -0.11
N THR A 25 -3.75 -13.48 -0.35
CA THR A 25 -3.74 -14.20 -1.63
C THR A 25 -5.15 -14.25 -2.19
N TRP A 26 -5.30 -13.88 -3.47
CA TRP A 26 -6.54 -13.97 -4.23
C TRP A 26 -6.26 -14.68 -5.56
N GLY A 27 -6.63 -15.96 -5.65
CA GLY A 27 -6.27 -16.78 -6.80
C GLY A 27 -4.75 -16.95 -6.91
N ALA A 28 -4.17 -16.57 -8.05
CA ALA A 28 -2.73 -16.61 -8.29
C ALA A 28 -1.99 -15.33 -7.88
N ARG A 29 -2.70 -14.32 -7.34
CA ARG A 29 -2.12 -13.04 -6.95
C ARG A 29 -1.81 -13.03 -5.46
N GLU A 30 -0.63 -12.52 -5.12
CA GLU A 30 -0.18 -12.28 -3.76
C GLU A 30 0.05 -10.77 -3.54
N VAL A 31 -0.39 -10.26 -2.40
CA VAL A 31 -0.12 -8.89 -1.93
C VAL A 31 0.36 -8.96 -0.50
N HIS A 32 1.50 -8.34 -0.21
CA HIS A 32 1.99 -8.17 1.15
C HIS A 32 1.62 -6.81 1.69
N VAL A 33 1.42 -6.72 3.00
CA VAL A 33 1.34 -5.46 3.73
C VAL A 33 2.47 -5.44 4.74
N ARG A 34 3.36 -4.48 4.59
CA ARG A 34 4.46 -4.20 5.51
C ARG A 34 4.02 -3.14 6.51
N HIS A 35 4.35 -3.33 7.78
CA HIS A 35 3.99 -2.43 8.87
C HIS A 35 5.22 -1.97 9.64
N TRP A 36 5.28 -0.67 9.93
CA TRP A 36 6.26 -0.05 10.80
C TRP A 36 5.54 0.73 11.90
N ASP A 37 5.98 0.54 13.15
CA ASP A 37 5.48 1.36 14.25
C ASP A 37 5.93 2.81 14.09
N SER A 38 5.15 3.74 14.63
CA SER A 38 5.39 5.20 14.59
C SER A 38 6.81 5.66 14.98
N GLY A 39 7.51 4.91 15.84
CA GLY A 39 8.89 5.22 16.22
C GLY A 39 9.95 4.93 15.15
N ARG A 40 9.60 4.20 14.07
CA ARG A 40 10.56 3.79 13.01
C ARG A 40 10.56 4.72 11.81
N THR A 41 9.43 5.31 11.46
CA THR A 41 9.26 6.06 10.19
C THR A 41 9.53 7.55 10.35
N GLY A 42 9.47 8.09 11.56
CA GLY A 42 9.53 9.53 11.80
C GLY A 42 8.22 10.28 11.48
N GLU A 43 7.21 9.58 10.96
CA GLU A 43 5.91 10.14 10.55
C GLU A 43 4.93 10.32 11.72
N GLY A 44 5.28 9.84 12.92
CA GLY A 44 4.42 9.91 14.10
C GLY A 44 3.15 9.04 14.04
N VAL A 45 3.09 8.14 13.06
CA VAL A 45 1.98 7.22 12.80
C VAL A 45 2.50 5.83 12.51
N ASP A 46 1.71 4.81 12.82
CA ASP A 46 1.98 3.45 12.34
C ASP A 46 1.70 3.40 10.85
N LEU A 47 2.69 2.98 10.07
CA LEU A 47 2.64 3.02 8.62
C LEU A 47 2.42 1.61 8.07
N TYR A 48 1.42 1.46 7.22
CA TYR A 48 1.09 0.24 6.51
C TYR A 48 1.25 0.47 5.01
N VAL A 49 2.03 -0.36 4.32
CA VAL A 49 2.35 -0.20 2.88
C VAL A 49 2.13 -1.53 2.15
N THR A 50 1.46 -1.49 1.00
CA THR A 50 1.30 -2.66 0.14
C THR A 50 2.55 -2.94 -0.68
N VAL A 51 2.77 -4.22 -0.99
CA VAL A 51 3.78 -4.69 -1.95
C VAL A 51 3.11 -5.75 -2.82
N GLY A 52 3.07 -5.54 -4.14
CA GLY A 52 2.38 -6.44 -5.08
C GLY A 52 0.96 -6.01 -5.43
N ALA A 53 0.44 -4.96 -4.77
CA ALA A 53 -0.82 -4.32 -5.19
C ALA A 53 -0.63 -3.46 -6.45
N ARG A 54 0.61 -3.37 -6.98
CA ARG A 54 0.97 -2.67 -8.21
C ARG A 54 0.02 -2.89 -9.38
N MET A 55 -0.36 -1.79 -9.99
CA MET A 55 -0.94 -1.76 -11.33
C MET A 55 0.05 -1.16 -12.32
N ALA A 56 0.58 -1.98 -13.22
CA ALA A 56 1.20 -1.45 -14.44
C ALA A 56 0.10 -1.27 -15.49
N ARG A 57 -0.31 -0.03 -15.77
CA ARG A 57 -0.98 0.29 -17.05
C ARG A 57 0.10 0.79 -18.01
N SER A 58 -0.02 0.44 -19.30
CA SER A 58 0.96 0.88 -20.30
C SER A 58 1.12 2.39 -20.26
N GLY A 59 2.36 2.86 -20.08
CA GLY A 59 2.69 4.29 -20.02
C GLY A 59 2.42 5.00 -18.69
N LEU A 60 1.96 4.32 -17.63
CA LEU A 60 1.77 4.91 -16.29
C LEU A 60 2.68 4.28 -15.24
N HIS A 61 3.01 5.04 -14.20
CA HIS A 61 3.74 4.55 -13.04
C HIS A 61 2.92 3.48 -12.31
N ALA A 62 3.59 2.41 -11.89
CA ALA A 62 3.00 1.45 -10.97
C ALA A 62 2.89 2.06 -9.57
N THR A 63 1.75 1.86 -8.91
CA THR A 63 1.47 2.44 -7.59
C THR A 63 1.24 1.35 -6.56
N GLU A 64 1.86 1.51 -5.40
CA GLU A 64 1.48 0.83 -4.16
C GLU A 64 0.63 1.78 -3.30
N PHE A 65 -0.14 1.22 -2.37
CA PHE A 65 -0.97 1.97 -1.44
C PHE A 65 -0.34 1.98 -0.06
N PHE A 66 -0.51 3.08 0.66
CA PHE A 66 -0.12 3.16 2.06
C PHE A 66 -1.15 3.93 2.88
N ILE A 67 -1.14 3.70 4.18
CA ILE A 67 -1.94 4.44 5.15
C ILE A 67 -1.15 4.60 6.45
N GLY A 68 -1.24 5.78 7.06
CA GLY A 68 -0.72 6.08 8.38
C GLY A 68 -1.85 6.19 9.40
N LEU A 69 -1.74 5.51 10.55
CA LEU A 69 -2.76 5.50 11.60
C LEU A 69 -2.17 5.76 12.99
N THR A 70 -2.89 6.54 13.81
CA THR A 70 -2.59 6.74 15.24
C THR A 70 -3.89 6.67 16.06
N PRO A 71 -4.03 5.70 16.99
CA PRO A 71 -3.14 4.55 17.19
C PRO A 71 -3.16 3.60 15.97
N GLY A 72 -2.13 2.78 15.82
CA GLY A 72 -2.07 1.74 14.77
C GLY A 72 -3.25 0.75 14.86
N GLN A 73 -3.66 0.22 13.71
CA GLN A 73 -4.76 -0.74 13.56
C GLN A 73 -4.39 -1.85 12.58
N ASP A 74 -3.80 -2.94 13.05
CA ASP A 74 -3.31 -4.02 12.19
C ASP A 74 -4.40 -4.66 11.32
N ALA A 75 -5.66 -4.61 11.77
CA ALA A 75 -6.81 -5.11 11.02
C ALA A 75 -7.03 -4.38 9.68
N VAL A 76 -6.46 -3.17 9.49
CA VAL A 76 -6.53 -2.44 8.22
C VAL A 76 -5.76 -3.13 7.09
N ALA A 77 -4.81 -4.03 7.40
CA ALA A 77 -3.97 -4.68 6.41
C ALA A 77 -4.77 -5.44 5.35
N GLY A 78 -5.82 -6.16 5.76
CA GLY A 78 -6.69 -6.90 4.84
C GLY A 78 -7.43 -5.99 3.87
N PRO A 79 -8.23 -5.02 4.34
CA PRO A 79 -8.87 -4.02 3.50
C PRO A 79 -7.89 -3.25 2.60
N LEU A 80 -6.71 -2.89 3.12
CA LEU A 80 -5.67 -2.19 2.37
C LEU A 80 -5.11 -3.05 1.24
N ALA A 81 -4.91 -4.35 1.44
CA ALA A 81 -4.47 -5.27 0.38
C ALA A 81 -5.61 -5.55 -0.63
N ALA A 82 -6.85 -5.66 -0.15
CA ALA A 82 -8.05 -5.91 -0.96
C ALA A 82 -8.36 -4.77 -1.93
N LEU A 83 -7.77 -3.59 -1.71
CA LEU A 83 -7.75 -2.51 -2.67
C LEU A 83 -7.44 -3.04 -4.08
N TRP A 84 -6.34 -3.80 -4.24
CA TRP A 84 -5.99 -4.35 -5.55
C TRP A 84 -7.15 -5.14 -6.19
N HIS A 85 -7.83 -5.97 -5.40
CA HIS A 85 -8.92 -6.82 -5.87
C HIS A 85 -10.14 -6.02 -6.36
N TYR A 86 -10.47 -4.90 -5.72
CA TYR A 86 -11.57 -4.04 -6.18
C TYR A 86 -11.43 -3.62 -7.65
N GLN A 87 -10.20 -3.36 -8.09
CA GLN A 87 -9.93 -2.94 -9.46
C GLN A 87 -10.11 -4.06 -10.46
N ASP A 88 -9.60 -5.25 -10.11
CA ASP A 88 -9.73 -6.45 -10.94
C ASP A 88 -11.19 -6.84 -11.09
N LYS A 89 -11.93 -6.87 -9.97
CA LYS A 89 -13.36 -7.21 -9.93
C LYS A 89 -14.24 -6.22 -10.70
N HIS A 90 -13.97 -4.91 -10.58
CA HIS A 90 -14.83 -3.87 -11.16
C HIS A 90 -14.29 -3.27 -12.46
N ASN A 91 -13.12 -3.72 -12.94
CA ASN A 91 -12.41 -3.17 -14.10
C ASN A 91 -12.24 -1.64 -14.05
N VAL A 92 -11.95 -1.10 -12.86
CA VAL A 92 -11.77 0.35 -12.63
C VAL A 92 -10.34 0.68 -12.26
N THR A 93 -9.83 1.79 -12.81
CA THR A 93 -8.58 2.38 -12.34
C THR A 93 -8.86 3.23 -11.11
N ARG A 94 -7.99 3.14 -10.11
CA ARG A 94 -8.02 3.99 -8.93
C ARG A 94 -6.88 4.95 -9.01
N ASP A 95 -7.23 6.21 -9.00
CA ASP A 95 -6.30 7.32 -8.93
C ASP A 95 -6.83 8.25 -7.83
N HIS A 96 -6.11 9.34 -7.64
CA HIS A 96 -6.50 10.45 -6.80
C HIS A 96 -7.99 10.80 -6.92
N GLY A 97 -8.67 10.87 -5.78
CA GLY A 97 -10.08 11.25 -5.68
C GLY A 97 -11.06 10.08 -5.73
N HIS A 98 -10.62 8.85 -6.00
CA HIS A 98 -11.51 7.68 -6.00
C HIS A 98 -11.77 7.14 -4.60
N THR A 99 -13.04 6.82 -4.31
CA THR A 99 -13.46 6.12 -3.11
C THR A 99 -13.61 4.62 -3.37
N VAL A 100 -13.14 3.80 -2.44
CA VAL A 100 -13.20 2.35 -2.51
C VAL A 100 -13.99 1.84 -1.30
N PRO A 101 -15.26 1.44 -1.51
CA PRO A 101 -16.04 0.83 -0.43
C PRO A 101 -15.55 -0.60 -0.17
N VAL A 102 -15.64 -1.00 1.09
CA VAL A 102 -15.50 -2.39 1.55
C VAL A 102 -16.78 -2.81 2.25
N GLU A 103 -17.13 -4.10 2.17
CA GLU A 103 -18.41 -4.60 2.69
C GLU A 103 -18.46 -4.55 4.23
N GLU A 104 -17.32 -4.78 4.87
CA GLU A 104 -17.16 -4.78 6.32
C GLU A 104 -16.37 -3.55 6.81
N PRO A 105 -16.48 -3.16 8.09
CA PRO A 105 -15.63 -2.13 8.65
C PRO A 105 -14.13 -2.41 8.42
N LEU A 106 -13.36 -1.34 8.16
CA LEU A 106 -11.93 -1.38 7.93
C LEU A 106 -11.15 -2.01 9.10
N TRP A 107 -11.68 -1.88 10.31
CA TRP A 107 -11.26 -2.62 11.48
C TRP A 107 -12.39 -2.69 12.53
N PRO A 108 -12.35 -3.67 13.45
CA PRO A 108 -13.38 -3.85 14.47
C PRO A 108 -13.63 -2.61 15.33
N GLY A 109 -14.89 -2.39 15.70
CA GLY A 109 -15.28 -1.29 16.57
C GLY A 109 -15.48 0.07 15.87
N THR A 110 -15.47 0.09 14.53
CA THR A 110 -15.76 1.32 13.75
C THR A 110 -16.89 1.11 12.75
N ALA A 111 -17.42 2.21 12.23
CA ALA A 111 -18.31 2.23 11.07
C ALA A 111 -17.57 2.64 9.77
N LEU A 112 -16.25 2.79 9.83
CA LEU A 112 -15.45 3.19 8.67
C LEU A 112 -15.38 2.02 7.70
N ASN A 113 -15.89 2.18 6.48
CA ASN A 113 -16.00 1.10 5.49
C ASN A 113 -15.61 1.56 4.07
N THR A 114 -14.93 2.70 3.96
CA THR A 114 -14.56 3.29 2.67
C THR A 114 -13.19 3.94 2.78
N MET A 115 -12.34 3.72 1.79
CA MET A 115 -11.05 4.42 1.65
C MET A 115 -11.13 5.46 0.54
N LEU A 116 -10.52 6.63 0.74
CA LEU A 116 -10.29 7.62 -0.31
C LEU A 116 -8.84 7.52 -0.78
N VAL A 117 -8.62 7.31 -2.08
CA VAL A 117 -7.28 7.30 -2.67
C VAL A 117 -6.82 8.73 -2.89
N VAL A 118 -5.70 9.11 -2.27
CA VAL A 118 -5.06 10.40 -2.45
C VAL A 118 -3.63 10.22 -2.92
N ARG A 119 -3.12 11.15 -3.73
CA ARG A 119 -1.68 11.24 -3.97
C ARG A 119 -1.06 11.80 -2.72
N GLN A 120 0.12 11.32 -2.36
CA GLN A 120 0.85 11.86 -1.23
C GLN A 120 1.06 13.37 -1.43
N ALA A 121 0.71 14.17 -0.43
CA ALA A 121 0.88 15.63 -0.47
C ALA A 121 2.35 16.00 -0.23
N ASP A 122 2.97 15.32 0.74
CA ASP A 122 4.41 15.34 1.00
C ASP A 122 5.04 14.04 0.53
N SER A 123 6.36 14.02 0.31
CA SER A 123 7.10 12.84 -0.14
C SER A 123 7.36 11.85 1.01
N VAL A 124 6.29 11.39 1.68
CA VAL A 124 6.31 10.38 2.75
C VAL A 124 7.00 9.11 2.28
N LEU A 125 6.72 8.70 1.05
CA LEU A 125 7.38 7.58 0.39
C LEU A 125 8.00 8.08 -0.93
N PRO A 126 9.33 8.20 -1.01
CA PRO A 126 9.97 8.61 -2.26
C PRO A 126 9.65 7.61 -3.37
N ALA A 127 9.42 8.12 -4.58
CA ALA A 127 9.13 7.28 -5.73
C ALA A 127 10.33 6.37 -6.07
N LEU A 128 10.08 5.08 -6.27
CA LEU A 128 11.09 4.15 -6.76
C LEU A 128 11.27 4.36 -8.27
N ALA A 129 12.41 4.92 -8.66
CA ALA A 129 12.78 5.05 -10.06
C ALA A 129 13.26 3.69 -10.59
N ALA A 130 12.67 3.21 -11.68
CA ALA A 130 13.28 2.13 -12.45
C ALA A 130 14.60 2.65 -13.00
N GLY A 131 15.73 2.09 -12.55
CA GLY A 131 17.04 2.54 -12.98
C GLY A 131 17.16 2.54 -14.50
N ARG A 132 17.35 3.71 -15.11
CA ARG A 132 18.18 3.81 -16.31
C ARG A 132 19.59 3.46 -15.85
N GLN A 133 20.12 2.32 -16.28
CA GLN A 133 21.56 2.15 -16.29
C GLN A 133 22.13 3.24 -17.20
N HIS A 134 22.74 4.27 -16.61
CA HIS A 134 23.71 5.09 -17.30
C HIS A 134 25.04 4.34 -17.24
N ILE A 135 25.35 3.61 -18.31
CA ILE A 135 26.72 3.48 -18.83
C ILE A 135 26.62 3.55 -20.35
#